data_AF-A0A1G7RRZ0-F1
#
_entry.id   AF-A0A1G7RRZ0-F1
#
_cell.length_a   1.000
_cell.length_b   1.000
_cell.length_c   1.000
_cell.angle_alpha   90.00
_cell.angle_beta   90.00
_cell.angle_gamma   90.00
#
_symmetry.space_group_name_H-M   'P 1'
#
loop_
_entity.id
_entity.type
_entity.pdbx_description
1 polymer ?
#
loop_
_entity_poly.entity_id
_entity_poly.type
_entity_poly.pdbx_seq_one_letter_code
_entity_poly.pdbx_strand_id
1 'polypeptide(L)'
;MYEKTYLSIEEIISLPTLSGTNISDNGKNVAFVKKTANWKDNKYRNHVWIYEKDKGQSYPLTTRDIDSTYPLWSPDSRDMAYLSPVGDEDNKKNQIFVKSIDGYSGVQITDEKEGVSKF
;
A
#
# COMPACT_ATOMS: atom_id res chain seq x y z
N MET A 1 -2.86 40.26 9.08
CA MET A 1 -3.96 39.36 9.46
C MET A 1 -3.66 38.01 8.84
N TYR A 2 -3.53 36.95 9.63
CA TYR A 2 -3.47 35.59 9.08
C TYR A 2 -4.90 35.18 8.72
N GLU A 3 -5.15 34.94 7.44
CA GLU A 3 -6.41 34.39 6.96
C GLU A 3 -6.50 32.94 7.46
N LYS A 4 -7.51 32.63 8.27
CA LYS A 4 -7.80 31.24 8.64
C LYS A 4 -8.41 30.55 7.42
N THR A 5 -7.56 29.91 6.64
CA THR A 5 -8.01 29.04 5.55
C THR A 5 -8.53 27.74 6.16
N TYR A 6 -9.85 27.57 6.17
CA TYR A 6 -10.45 26.28 6.49
C TYR A 6 -10.30 25.36 5.27
N LEU A 7 -10.06 24.08 5.52
CA LEU A 7 -10.09 23.08 4.45
C LEU A 7 -11.50 22.99 3.87
N SER A 8 -11.60 22.95 2.55
CA SER A 8 -12.80 22.59 1.82
C SER A 8 -13.20 21.13 2.10
N ILE A 9 -14.46 20.78 1.80
CA ILE A 9 -14.94 19.39 1.90
C ILE A 9 -14.08 18.46 1.02
N GLU A 10 -13.70 18.92 -0.18
CA GLU A 10 -12.84 18.17 -1.10
C GLU A 10 -11.45 17.90 -0.52
N GLU A 11 -10.84 18.90 0.12
CA GLU A 11 -9.55 18.74 0.78
C GLU A 11 -9.64 17.78 1.97
N ILE A 12 -10.68 17.89 2.79
CA ILE A 12 -10.90 16.98 3.94
C ILE A 12 -11.05 15.53 3.44
N ILE A 13 -11.86 15.31 2.40
CA ILE A 13 -12.05 13.98 1.79
C ILE A 13 -10.76 13.46 1.16
N SER A 14 -9.91 14.35 0.64
CA SER A 14 -8.64 13.99 -0.01
C SER A 14 -7.49 13.73 0.97
N LEU A 15 -7.68 13.98 2.28
CA LEU A 15 -6.65 13.71 3.27
C LEU A 15 -6.28 12.21 3.26
N PRO A 16 -4.99 11.86 3.10
CA PRO A 16 -4.57 10.47 3.14
C PRO A 16 -4.74 9.91 4.56
N THR A 17 -5.20 8.67 4.65
CA THR A 17 -5.19 7.91 5.90
C THR A 17 -4.15 6.80 5.83
N LEU A 18 -3.49 6.53 6.95
CA LEU A 18 -2.42 5.53 7.06
C LEU A 18 -2.88 4.39 7.96
N SER A 19 -2.58 3.14 7.59
CA SER A 19 -2.92 1.95 8.36
C SER A 19 -1.94 0.80 8.08
N GLY A 20 -2.09 -0.34 8.77
CA GLY A 20 -1.32 -1.56 8.47
C GLY A 20 0.20 -1.40 8.55
N THR A 21 0.68 -0.66 9.55
CA THR A 21 2.10 -0.33 9.71
C THR A 21 2.91 -1.53 10.20
N ASN A 22 4.05 -1.80 9.56
CA ASN A 22 5.02 -2.83 9.95
C ASN A 22 6.46 -2.33 9.83
N ILE A 23 7.29 -2.57 10.84
CA ILE A 23 8.71 -2.19 10.85
C ILE A 23 9.54 -3.38 10.35
N SER A 24 10.56 -3.13 9.53
CA SER A 24 11.48 -4.18 9.09
C SER A 24 12.32 -4.70 10.27
N ASP A 25 12.72 -5.96 10.23
CA ASP A 25 13.50 -6.59 11.32
C ASP A 25 14.83 -5.87 11.60
N ASN A 26 15.45 -5.26 10.59
CA ASN A 26 16.65 -4.44 10.75
C ASN A 26 16.38 -3.01 11.28
N GLY A 27 15.12 -2.63 11.48
CA GLY A 27 14.68 -1.32 12.01
C GLY A 27 14.90 -0.12 11.10
N LYS A 28 15.25 -0.32 9.82
CA LYS A 28 15.57 0.76 8.87
C LYS A 28 14.37 1.25 8.06
N ASN A 29 13.37 0.40 7.86
CA ASN A 29 12.24 0.69 6.98
C ASN A 29 10.92 0.47 7.71
N VAL A 30 9.91 1.26 7.33
CA VAL A 30 8.53 1.08 7.80
C VAL A 30 7.64 0.92 6.58
N ALA A 31 6.92 -0.19 6.50
CA ALA A 31 5.87 -0.39 5.51
C ALA A 31 4.53 0.03 6.09
N PHE A 32 3.66 0.59 5.27
CA PHE A 32 2.32 0.99 5.67
C PHE A 32 1.39 1.06 4.47
N VAL A 33 0.09 0.98 4.72
CA VAL A 33 -0.95 1.22 3.72
C VAL A 33 -1.32 2.70 3.75
N LYS A 34 -1.27 3.35 2.58
CA LYS A 34 -1.77 4.70 2.38
C LYS A 34 -3.06 4.64 1.56
N LYS A 35 -4.15 5.13 2.15
CA LYS A 35 -5.45 5.27 1.50
C LYS A 35 -5.65 6.70 1.02
N THR A 36 -5.90 6.89 -0.27
CA THR A 36 -6.13 8.22 -0.89
C THR A 36 -7.39 8.23 -1.74
N ALA A 37 -8.11 9.36 -1.75
CA ALA A 37 -9.23 9.57 -2.66
C ALA A 37 -8.73 9.61 -4.12
N ASN A 38 -9.37 8.83 -4.99
CA ASN A 38 -9.24 8.90 -6.44
C ASN A 38 -10.57 9.43 -6.98
N TRP A 39 -10.60 10.73 -7.26
CA TRP A 39 -11.78 11.43 -7.76
C TRP A 39 -12.19 11.00 -9.17
N LYS A 40 -11.22 10.61 -10.02
CA LYS A 40 -11.48 10.15 -11.39
C LYS A 40 -12.34 8.89 -11.40
N ASP A 41 -12.03 7.95 -10.53
CA ASP A 41 -12.74 6.67 -10.44
C ASP A 41 -13.81 6.66 -9.33
N ASN A 42 -14.05 7.80 -8.67
CA ASN A 42 -14.95 7.95 -7.53
C ASN A 42 -14.79 6.86 -6.44
N LYS A 43 -13.54 6.56 -6.05
CA LYS A 43 -13.23 5.57 -5.01
C LYS A 43 -11.99 5.95 -4.22
N TYR A 44 -11.81 5.33 -3.06
CA TYR A 44 -10.53 5.34 -2.38
C TYR A 44 -9.63 4.23 -2.92
N ARG A 45 -8.33 4.50 -2.96
CA ARG A 45 -7.31 3.51 -3.32
C ARG A 45 -6.34 3.28 -2.17
N ASN A 46 -6.01 2.03 -1.93
CA ASN A 46 -5.00 1.60 -0.97
C ASN A 46 -3.71 1.24 -1.69
N HIS A 47 -2.59 1.78 -1.25
CA HIS A 47 -1.27 1.40 -1.76
C HIS A 47 -0.35 1.05 -0.60
N VAL A 48 0.54 0.10 -0.82
CA VAL A 48 1.64 -0.17 0.10
C VAL A 48 2.76 0.83 -0.17
N TRP A 49 3.21 1.48 0.88
CA TRP A 49 4.29 2.46 0.89
C TRP A 49 5.38 2.00 1.84
N ILE A 50 6.61 2.45 1.56
CA ILE A 50 7.76 2.27 2.42
C ILE A 50 8.29 3.64 2.82
N TYR A 51 8.56 3.82 4.10
CA TYR A 51 9.36 4.91 4.65
C TYR A 51 10.77 4.40 4.96
N GLU A 52 11.79 5.03 4.37
CA GLU A 52 13.18 4.77 4.67
C GLU A 52 13.66 5.73 5.76
N LYS A 53 13.99 5.20 6.94
CA LYS A 53 14.42 6.00 8.10
C LYS A 53 15.68 6.81 7.81
N ASP A 54 16.66 6.20 7.16
CA ASP A 54 17.98 6.81 6.91
C ASP A 54 17.89 7.99 5.91
N LYS A 55 16.93 7.94 4.98
CA LYS A 55 16.69 9.02 4.00
C LYS A 55 15.61 10.01 4.43
N GLY A 56 14.77 9.64 5.40
CA GLY A 56 13.63 10.44 5.81
C GLY A 56 12.55 10.59 4.72
N GLN A 57 12.44 9.61 3.82
CA GLN A 57 11.57 9.69 2.63
C GLN A 57 10.61 8.51 2.55
N SER A 58 9.45 8.72 1.93
CA SER A 58 8.49 7.65 1.64
C SER A 58 8.30 7.49 0.13
N TYR A 59 8.17 6.25 -0.34
CA TYR A 59 7.86 5.94 -1.73
C TYR A 59 6.80 4.82 -1.83
N PRO A 60 5.99 4.79 -2.90
CA PRO A 60 5.05 3.71 -3.14
C PRO A 60 5.78 2.45 -3.59
N LEU A 61 5.48 1.31 -2.97
CA LEU A 61 5.95 0.00 -3.41
C LEU A 61 5.05 -0.59 -4.50
N THR A 62 3.74 -0.39 -4.37
CA THR A 62 2.72 -0.91 -5.30
C THR A 62 2.19 0.16 -6.24
N THR A 63 1.65 -0.27 -7.38
CA THR A 63 1.18 0.60 -8.46
C THR A 63 -0.13 1.30 -8.10
N ARG A 64 -0.36 2.49 -8.68
CA ARG A 64 -1.48 3.37 -8.31
C ARG A 64 -2.88 2.84 -8.67
N ASP A 65 -2.99 1.95 -9.64
CA ASP A 65 -4.28 1.54 -10.18
C ASP A 65 -4.87 0.28 -9.51
N ILE A 66 -4.04 -0.43 -8.75
CA ILE A 66 -4.38 -1.71 -8.10
C ILE A 66 -4.29 -1.53 -6.58
N ASP A 67 -5.34 -1.93 -5.89
CA ASP A 67 -5.42 -1.83 -4.44
C ASP A 67 -4.49 -2.86 -3.79
N SER A 68 -3.63 -2.44 -2.87
CA SER A 68 -2.72 -3.35 -2.16
C SER A 68 -2.71 -3.08 -0.66
N THR A 69 -2.66 -4.16 0.13
CA THR A 69 -2.84 -4.11 1.59
C THR A 69 -1.98 -5.18 2.29
N TYR A 70 -2.03 -5.22 3.62
CA TYR A 70 -1.34 -6.22 4.45
C TYR A 70 0.17 -6.37 4.17
N PRO A 71 0.96 -5.29 4.28
CA PRO A 71 2.40 -5.39 4.09
C PRO A 71 3.07 -6.12 5.28
N LEU A 72 3.87 -7.13 4.97
CA LEU A 72 4.73 -7.84 5.92
C LEU A 72 6.14 -7.99 5.34
N TRP A 73 7.14 -7.68 6.16
CA TRP A 73 8.54 -7.81 5.79
C TRP A 73 8.99 -9.28 5.82
N SER A 74 9.88 -9.64 4.91
CA SER A 74 10.71 -10.82 5.09
C SER A 74 11.66 -10.64 6.29
N PRO A 75 12.08 -11.72 6.98
CA PRO A 75 13.00 -11.61 8.11
C PRO A 75 14.36 -10.99 7.76
N ASP A 76 14.81 -11.13 6.52
CA ASP A 76 16.04 -10.51 6.03
C ASP A 76 15.87 -9.03 5.63
N SER A 77 14.66 -8.47 5.78
CA SER A 77 14.29 -7.08 5.48
C SER A 77 14.48 -6.66 4.01
N ARG A 78 14.49 -7.60 3.06
CA ARG A 78 14.71 -7.32 1.63
C ARG A 78 13.44 -7.40 0.78
N ASP A 79 12.47 -8.18 1.23
CA ASP A 79 11.26 -8.44 0.50
C ASP A 79 10.03 -8.02 1.30
N MET A 80 8.97 -7.72 0.56
CA MET A 80 7.67 -7.37 1.10
C MET A 80 6.63 -8.34 0.56
N ALA A 81 5.97 -9.06 1.45
CA ALA A 81 4.72 -9.76 1.15
C ALA A 81 3.54 -8.79 1.30
N TYR A 82 2.57 -8.85 0.39
CA TYR A 82 1.37 -8.03 0.44
C TYR A 82 0.20 -8.72 -0.27
N LEU A 83 -1.03 -8.29 0.05
CA LEU A 83 -2.23 -8.69 -0.69
C LEU A 83 -2.50 -7.74 -1.84
N SER A 84 -2.79 -8.29 -3.01
CA SER A 84 -3.22 -7.56 -4.20
C SER A 84 -4.28 -8.36 -4.97
N PRO A 85 -5.33 -7.72 -5.52
CA PRO A 85 -6.37 -8.40 -6.26
C PRO A 85 -5.87 -8.87 -7.63
N VAL A 86 -6.33 -10.05 -8.02
CA VAL A 86 -6.16 -10.66 -9.34
C VAL A 86 -7.54 -11.09 -9.85
N GLY A 87 -7.74 -11.00 -11.16
CA GLY A 87 -8.99 -11.35 -11.84
C GLY A 87 -9.67 -10.16 -12.53
N ASP A 88 -10.79 -10.46 -13.18
CA ASP A 88 -11.61 -9.48 -13.91
C ASP A 88 -12.36 -8.56 -12.95
N GLU A 89 -12.87 -7.42 -13.44
CA GLU A 89 -13.48 -6.36 -12.61
C GLU A 89 -14.54 -6.86 -11.62
N ASP A 90 -15.36 -7.84 -12.02
CA ASP A 90 -16.45 -8.38 -11.20
C ASP A 90 -16.02 -9.53 -10.26
N ASN A 91 -14.80 -10.06 -10.41
CA ASN A 91 -14.35 -11.23 -9.65
C ASN A 91 -12.89 -11.11 -9.18
N LYS A 92 -12.51 -9.90 -8.74
CA LYS A 92 -11.19 -9.64 -8.15
C LYS A 92 -11.06 -10.32 -6.79
N LYS A 93 -10.06 -11.17 -6.63
CA LYS A 93 -9.73 -11.82 -5.37
C LYS A 93 -8.29 -11.50 -4.97
N ASN A 94 -8.10 -11.14 -3.71
CA ASN A 94 -6.77 -10.86 -3.17
C ASN A 94 -5.92 -12.13 -3.20
N GLN A 95 -4.67 -12.01 -3.66
CA GLN A 95 -3.65 -13.05 -3.61
C GLN A 95 -2.41 -12.49 -2.92
N ILE A 96 -1.56 -13.38 -2.43
CA ILE A 96 -0.26 -13.00 -1.85
C ILE A 96 0.71 -12.72 -3.00
N PHE A 97 1.31 -11.55 -2.95
CA PHE A 97 2.44 -11.16 -3.79
C PHE A 97 3.66 -10.92 -2.93
N VAL A 98 4.84 -11.21 -3.49
CA VAL A 98 6.13 -10.85 -2.89
C VAL A 98 6.88 -9.95 -3.85
N LYS A 99 7.41 -8.85 -3.34
CA LYS A 99 8.22 -7.90 -4.12
C LYS A 99 9.46 -7.48 -3.33
N SER A 100 10.61 -7.53 -3.98
CA SER A 100 11.84 -6.99 -3.43
C SER A 100 11.78 -5.46 -3.41
N ILE A 101 12.29 -4.83 -2.34
CA ILE A 101 12.31 -3.37 -2.22
C ILE A 101 13.29 -2.71 -3.19
N ASP A 102 14.33 -3.43 -3.61
CA ASP A 102 15.31 -2.97 -4.59
C ASP A 102 14.93 -3.37 -6.03
N GLY A 103 13.88 -4.18 -6.19
CA GLY A 103 13.46 -4.78 -7.46
C GLY A 103 12.26 -4.09 -8.11
N TYR A 104 12.16 -4.22 -9.43
CA TYR A 104 11.06 -3.62 -10.19
C TYR A 104 9.79 -4.49 -10.23
N SER A 105 9.93 -5.82 -10.24
CA SER A 105 8.81 -6.76 -10.39
C SER A 105 8.44 -7.47 -9.08
N GLY A 106 7.13 -7.63 -8.85
CA GLY A 106 6.60 -8.54 -7.85
C GLY A 106 6.20 -9.88 -8.47
N VAL A 107 6.18 -10.92 -7.66
CA VAL A 107 5.75 -12.28 -8.04
C VAL A 107 4.49 -12.64 -7.27
N GLN A 108 3.48 -13.15 -7.98
CA GLN A 108 2.30 -13.73 -7.35
C GLN A 108 2.68 -15.10 -6.77
N ILE A 109 2.42 -15.29 -5.47
CA ILE A 109 2.78 -16.53 -4.75
C ILE A 109 1.60 -17.49 -4.67
N THR A 110 0.37 -16.98 -4.59
CA THR A 110 -0.84 -17.80 -4.46
C THR A 110 -1.79 -17.59 -5.62
N ASP A 111 -2.56 -18.62 -5.95
CA ASP A 111 -3.71 -18.56 -6.86
C ASP A 111 -4.89 -19.32 -6.25
N GLU A 112 -5.36 -18.82 -5.11
CA GLU A 112 -6.41 -19.49 -4.35
C GLU A 112 -7.78 -19.11 -4.91
N LYS A 113 -8.63 -20.13 -5.14
CA LYS A 113 -9.97 -19.94 -5.72
C LYS A 113 -10.80 -18.93 -4.94
N GLU A 114 -10.72 -18.92 -3.61
CA GLU A 114 -11.46 -17.98 -2.75
C GLU A 114 -10.67 -16.74 -2.33
N GLY A 115 -9.43 -16.62 -2.81
CA GLY A 115 -8.52 -15.57 -2.42
C GLY A 115 -8.03 -15.69 -0.98
N VAL A 116 -7.13 -14.78 -0.63
CA VAL A 116 -6.50 -14.68 0.67
C VAL A 116 -6.98 -13.38 1.33
N SER A 117 -7.49 -13.49 2.56
CA SER A 117 -8.01 -12.33 3.30
C SER A 117 -7.01 -11.74 4.30
N LYS A 118 -6.05 -12.56 4.77
CA LYS A 118 -4.95 -12.20 5.66
C LYS A 118 -3.90 -13.33 5.66
N PHE A 119 -2.68 -13.02 6.08
CA PHE A 119 -1.61 -13.98 6.37
C PHE A 119 -0.67 -13.39 7.44
#